data_AF-A0A095ST58-F1
#
_entry.id   AF-A0A095ST58-F1
#
_cell.length_a   1.000
_cell.length_b   1.000
_cell.length_c   1.000
_cell.angle_alpha   90.00
_cell.angle_beta   90.00
_cell.angle_gamma   90.00
#
_symmetry.space_group_name_H-M   'P 1'
#
loop_
_entity.id
_entity.type
_entity.pdbx_description
1 polymer ?
#
loop_
_entity_poly.entity_id
_entity_poly.type
_entity_poly.pdbx_seq_one_letter_code
_entity_poly.pdbx_strand_id
1 'polypeptide(L)'
;MKIFFLFFTLFCSSYFYAQSGVDQIIADLNNNLRMYNANPQLTKVFINRNENILDILNYQIPLEDVKVYYEVDERIFNGVKIVGNVSFKCEDSCIKENDYDFIKGVAFAFKSKDGAYKFIDLIYKLKKLLLIE
;
A
#
# COMPACT_ATOMS: atom_id res chain seq x y z
N MET A 1 -3.68 45.10 2.15
CA MET A 1 -4.24 43.89 1.49
C MET A 1 -3.24 43.09 0.63
N LYS A 2 -1.91 43.19 0.83
CA LYS A 2 -0.93 42.37 0.06
C LYS A 2 -0.44 41.10 0.79
N ILE A 3 -0.53 41.07 2.12
CA ILE A 3 -0.05 39.94 2.95
C ILE A 3 -1.00 38.74 2.88
N PHE A 4 -2.31 38.98 2.75
CA PHE A 4 -3.32 37.91 2.73
C PHE A 4 -3.24 37.00 1.48
N PHE A 5 -2.80 37.54 0.35
CA PHE A 5 -2.62 36.77 -0.90
C PHE A 5 -1.40 35.82 -0.84
N LEU A 6 -0.40 36.14 -0.02
CA LEU A 6 0.85 35.37 0.08
C LEU A 6 0.67 34.10 0.92
N PHE A 7 -0.21 34.12 1.92
CA PHE A 7 -0.58 32.92 2.67
C PHE A 7 -1.45 31.95 1.86
N PHE A 8 -2.26 32.45 0.93
CA PHE A 8 -3.13 31.61 0.10
C PHE A 8 -2.36 30.84 -0.97
N THR A 9 -1.29 31.42 -1.54
CA THR A 9 -0.43 30.72 -2.52
C THR A 9 0.44 29.64 -1.90
N LEU A 10 0.92 29.84 -0.66
CA LEU A 10 1.69 28.85 0.08
C LEU A 10 0.87 27.62 0.49
N PHE A 11 -0.41 27.82 0.82
CA PHE A 11 -1.31 26.70 1.14
C PHE A 11 -1.64 25.84 -0.09
N CYS A 12 -1.82 26.46 -1.27
CA CYS A 12 -2.06 25.71 -2.50
C CYS A 12 -0.86 24.85 -2.92
N SER A 13 0.37 25.34 -2.80
CA SER A 13 1.55 24.58 -3.23
C SER A 13 1.82 23.33 -2.39
N SER A 14 1.50 23.35 -1.08
CA SER A 14 1.62 22.16 -0.23
C SER A 14 0.63 21.05 -0.61
N TYR A 15 -0.61 21.41 -0.97
CA TYR A 15 -1.61 20.42 -1.40
C TYR A 15 -1.25 19.77 -2.74
N PHE A 16 -0.82 20.57 -3.72
CA PHE A 16 -0.37 20.03 -5.01
C PHE A 16 0.88 19.15 -4.89
N TYR A 17 1.82 19.51 -4.01
CA TYR A 17 3.03 18.71 -3.76
C TYR A 17 2.70 17.36 -3.09
N ALA A 18 1.84 17.37 -2.06
CA ALA A 18 1.39 16.15 -1.40
C ALA A 18 0.63 15.22 -2.36
N GLN A 19 -0.20 15.77 -3.25
CA GLN A 19 -0.93 15.01 -4.26
C GLN A 19 0.02 14.32 -5.26
N SER A 20 1.06 15.02 -5.72
CA SER A 20 2.11 14.44 -6.56
C SER A 20 2.89 13.32 -5.87
N GLY A 21 3.09 13.41 -4.54
CA GLY A 21 3.81 12.41 -3.77
C GLY A 21 3.06 11.08 -3.65
N VAL A 22 1.74 11.13 -3.39
CA VAL A 22 0.90 9.92 -3.30
C VAL A 22 0.85 9.19 -4.64
N ASP A 23 0.62 9.91 -5.74
CA ASP A 23 0.55 9.30 -7.08
C ASP A 23 1.86 8.60 -7.46
N GLN A 24 3.01 9.21 -7.15
CA GLN A 24 4.32 8.61 -7.39
C GLN A 24 4.50 7.32 -6.59
N ILE A 25 4.13 7.30 -5.30
CA ILE A 25 4.25 6.09 -4.47
C ILE A 25 3.38 4.96 -5.00
N ILE A 26 2.15 5.25 -5.45
CA ILE A 26 1.27 4.24 -6.06
C ILE A 26 1.87 3.69 -7.35
N ALA A 27 2.44 4.55 -8.19
CA ALA A 27 3.14 4.10 -9.40
C ALA A 27 4.33 3.18 -9.05
N ASP A 28 5.10 3.51 -8.03
CA ASP A 28 6.24 2.71 -7.55
C ASP A 28 5.80 1.38 -6.93
N LEU A 29 4.67 1.34 -6.20
CA LEU A 29 4.06 0.11 -5.69
C LEU A 29 3.66 -0.81 -6.84
N ASN A 30 2.98 -0.28 -7.85
CA ASN A 30 2.57 -1.03 -9.02
C ASN A 30 3.75 -1.57 -9.81
N ASN A 31 4.82 -0.79 -9.96
CA ASN A 31 6.05 -1.25 -10.58
C ASN A 31 6.72 -2.36 -9.75
N ASN A 32 6.82 -2.17 -8.43
CA ASN A 32 7.38 -3.18 -7.52
C ASN A 32 6.60 -4.51 -7.61
N LEU A 33 5.26 -4.47 -7.59
CA LEU A 33 4.44 -5.66 -7.76
C LEU A 33 4.76 -6.35 -9.08
N ARG A 34 4.71 -5.64 -10.21
CA ARG A 34 5.00 -6.23 -11.53
C ARG A 34 6.34 -6.96 -11.58
N MET A 35 7.36 -6.41 -10.93
CA MET A 35 8.71 -6.99 -10.93
C MET A 35 8.85 -8.17 -9.96
N TYR A 36 8.29 -8.08 -8.76
CA TYR A 36 8.69 -8.95 -7.64
C TYR A 36 7.58 -9.80 -7.05
N ASN A 37 6.31 -9.52 -7.34
CA ASN A 37 5.23 -10.32 -6.78
C ASN A 37 5.24 -11.76 -7.35
N ALA A 38 4.76 -12.72 -6.55
CA ALA A 38 4.67 -14.13 -6.90
C ALA A 38 3.34 -14.53 -7.54
N ASN A 39 2.27 -13.74 -7.37
CA ASN A 39 0.95 -14.00 -7.92
C ASN A 39 0.71 -13.22 -9.24
N PRO A 40 0.68 -13.86 -10.42
CA PRO A 40 0.54 -13.16 -11.70
C PRO A 40 -0.72 -12.28 -11.81
N GLN A 41 -1.75 -12.51 -11.01
CA GLN A 41 -2.97 -11.69 -10.97
C GLN A 41 -2.78 -10.38 -10.20
N LEU A 42 -1.81 -10.33 -9.27
CA LEU A 42 -1.48 -9.17 -8.45
C LEU A 42 -0.66 -8.16 -9.26
N THR A 43 -1.37 -7.39 -10.10
CA THR A 43 -0.74 -6.48 -11.08
C THR A 43 -0.80 -5.01 -10.68
N LYS A 44 -1.69 -4.67 -9.74
CA LYS A 44 -2.01 -3.29 -9.38
C LYS A 44 -2.55 -3.14 -7.97
N VAL A 45 -2.32 -1.94 -7.44
CA VAL A 45 -2.84 -1.37 -6.20
C VAL A 45 -3.55 -0.07 -6.55
N PHE A 46 -4.66 0.20 -5.88
CA PHE A 46 -5.31 1.51 -5.88
C PHE A 46 -5.42 2.03 -4.45
N ILE A 47 -5.55 3.35 -4.34
CA ILE A 47 -5.80 4.03 -3.08
C ILE A 47 -7.10 4.82 -3.19
N ASN A 48 -8.05 4.51 -2.32
CA ASN A 48 -9.16 5.40 -2.02
C ASN A 48 -8.70 6.37 -0.93
N ARG A 49 -8.35 7.58 -1.35
CA ARG A 49 -7.75 8.60 -0.47
C ARG A 49 -8.73 9.21 0.52
N ASN A 50 -10.03 9.14 0.25
CA ASN A 50 -11.04 9.71 1.15
C ASN A 50 -11.22 8.84 2.38
N GLU A 51 -11.02 7.53 2.23
CA GLU A 51 -11.23 6.53 3.29
C GLU A 51 -9.91 5.90 3.76
N ASN A 52 -8.76 6.32 3.22
CA ASN A 52 -7.45 5.72 3.49
C ASN A 52 -7.41 4.19 3.27
N ILE A 53 -8.14 3.70 2.26
CA ILE A 53 -8.26 2.28 1.94
C ILE A 53 -7.39 1.94 0.73
N LEU A 54 -6.56 0.91 0.89
CA LEU A 54 -5.74 0.34 -0.16
C LEU A 54 -6.44 -0.87 -0.78
N ASP A 55 -6.75 -0.79 -2.07
CA ASP A 55 -7.37 -1.89 -2.80
C ASP A 55 -6.32 -2.73 -3.51
N ILE A 56 -6.25 -4.03 -3.19
CA ILE A 56 -5.29 -4.98 -3.74
C ILE A 56 -5.98 -6.32 -4.03
N LEU A 57 -6.04 -6.77 -5.29
CA LEU A 57 -6.50 -8.11 -5.70
C LEU A 57 -7.78 -8.58 -4.96
N ASN A 58 -8.78 -7.70 -4.83
CA ASN A 58 -10.07 -7.92 -4.15
C ASN A 58 -10.11 -7.69 -2.63
N TYR A 59 -9.01 -7.24 -2.03
CA TYR A 59 -8.97 -6.82 -0.63
C TYR A 59 -9.00 -5.31 -0.51
N GLN A 60 -9.87 -4.80 0.35
CA GLN A 60 -9.92 -3.42 0.79
C GLN A 60 -9.24 -3.35 2.17
N ILE A 61 -8.05 -2.76 2.21
CA ILE A 61 -7.17 -2.78 3.37
C ILE A 61 -7.13 -1.36 3.97
N PRO A 62 -7.76 -1.10 5.13
CA PRO A 62 -7.70 0.21 5.76
C PRO A 62 -6.28 0.47 6.27
N LEU A 63 -5.66 1.58 5.85
CA LEU A 63 -4.26 1.87 6.17
C LEU A 63 -4.04 2.21 7.65
N GLU A 64 -5.06 2.70 8.36
CA GLU A 64 -4.96 3.11 9.77
C GLU A 64 -4.83 1.90 10.69
N ASP A 65 -5.68 0.88 10.51
CA ASP A 65 -5.85 -0.20 11.47
C ASP A 65 -4.91 -1.41 11.26
N VAL A 66 -4.18 -1.43 10.15
CA VAL A 66 -3.37 -2.60 9.75
C VAL A 66 -1.90 -2.44 10.08
N LYS A 67 -1.31 -3.47 10.67
CA LYS A 67 0.14 -3.65 10.79
C LYS A 67 0.65 -4.39 9.55
N VAL A 68 1.82 -3.98 9.05
CA VAL A 68 2.46 -4.56 7.87
C VAL A 68 3.79 -5.17 8.24
N TYR A 69 4.00 -6.45 7.96
CA TYR A 69 5.21 -7.18 8.34
C TYR A 69 5.58 -8.21 7.28
N TYR A 70 6.84 -8.62 7.33
CA TYR A 70 7.43 -9.58 6.41
C TYR A 70 7.46 -10.99 7.04
N GLU A 71 6.73 -11.89 6.41
CA GLU A 71 6.72 -13.36 6.51
C GLU A 71 7.88 -14.01 5.75
N VAL A 72 8.85 -14.71 6.36
CA VAL A 72 9.70 -15.62 5.57
C VAL A 72 8.86 -16.80 5.10
N ASP A 73 8.88 -17.10 3.81
CA ASP A 73 8.14 -18.20 3.19
C ASP A 73 8.94 -18.68 1.97
N GLU A 74 9.76 -19.71 2.18
CA GLU A 74 10.63 -20.26 1.14
C GLU A 74 10.01 -21.54 0.57
N ARG A 75 9.30 -21.40 -0.55
CA ARG A 75 8.67 -22.53 -1.24
C ARG A 75 8.58 -22.30 -2.74
N ILE A 76 8.28 -23.36 -3.48
CA ILE A 76 7.93 -23.27 -4.90
C ILE A 76 6.43 -23.52 -5.02
N PHE A 77 5.71 -22.59 -5.64
CA PHE A 77 4.28 -22.69 -5.90
C PHE A 77 4.02 -22.44 -7.37
N ASN A 78 3.41 -23.40 -8.08
CA ASN A 78 3.15 -23.32 -9.52
C ASN A 78 4.36 -22.88 -10.37
N GLY A 79 5.53 -23.44 -10.06
CA GLY A 79 6.79 -23.12 -10.76
C GLY A 79 7.42 -21.78 -10.40
N VAL A 80 6.81 -21.02 -9.50
CA VAL A 80 7.33 -19.74 -8.99
C VAL A 80 7.99 -19.95 -7.64
N LYS A 81 9.26 -19.53 -7.50
CA LYS A 81 9.93 -19.47 -6.20
C LYS A 81 9.38 -18.29 -5.41
N ILE A 82 8.82 -18.59 -4.23
CA ILE A 82 8.42 -17.63 -3.21
C ILE A 82 9.58 -17.55 -2.21
N VAL A 83 9.92 -16.33 -1.81
CA VAL A 83 10.98 -16.01 -0.83
C VAL A 83 10.37 -15.42 0.44
N GLY A 84 9.17 -14.87 0.37
CA GLY A 84 8.43 -14.42 1.53
C GLY A 84 7.11 -13.78 1.18
N ASN A 85 6.37 -13.41 2.22
CA ASN A 85 5.08 -12.76 2.14
C ASN A 85 5.15 -11.38 2.79
N VAL A 86 4.44 -10.42 2.19
CA VAL A 86 4.07 -9.18 2.88
C VAL A 86 2.65 -9.33 3.36
N SER A 87 2.46 -9.25 4.66
CA SER A 87 1.19 -9.55 5.30
C SER A 87 0.65 -8.32 6.02
N PHE A 88 -0.64 -8.05 5.81
CA PHE A 88 -1.43 -7.03 6.49
C PHE A 88 -2.27 -7.72 7.56
N LYS A 89 -2.16 -7.33 8.83
CA LYS A 89 -3.00 -7.85 9.93
C LYS A 89 -3.60 -6.71 10.74
N CYS A 90 -4.81 -6.91 11.23
CA CYS A 90 -5.47 -6.09 12.25
C CYS A 90 -6.01 -6.95 13.39
N GLU A 91 -6.25 -6.34 14.54
CA GLU A 91 -6.68 -7.04 15.76
C GLU A 91 -8.17 -7.43 15.67
N ASP A 92 -8.98 -6.48 15.23
CA ASP A 92 -10.38 -6.66 14.86
C ASP A 92 -10.48 -6.88 13.35
N SER A 93 -11.37 -7.76 12.90
CA SER A 93 -11.58 -8.05 11.48
C SER A 93 -11.92 -6.76 10.72
N CYS A 94 -10.94 -6.18 10.03
CA CYS A 94 -11.01 -4.86 9.43
C CYS A 94 -10.77 -4.87 7.91
N ILE A 95 -10.20 -5.96 7.37
CA ILE A 95 -9.92 -6.08 5.95
C ILE A 95 -11.14 -6.66 5.28
N LYS A 96 -11.71 -5.96 4.31
CA LYS A 96 -12.85 -6.47 3.54
C LYS A 96 -12.35 -7.21 2.31
N GLU A 97 -12.80 -8.43 2.12
CA GLU A 97 -12.65 -9.15 0.87
C GLU A 97 -13.95 -8.94 0.07
N ASN A 98 -13.88 -8.48 -1.18
CA ASN A 98 -15.04 -7.93 -1.91
C ASN A 98 -16.31 -8.81 -1.94
N ASP A 99 -16.16 -10.13 -1.79
CA ASP A 99 -17.27 -11.10 -1.82
C ASP A 99 -17.54 -11.78 -0.46
N TYR A 100 -16.84 -11.39 0.61
CA TYR A 100 -16.89 -12.06 1.92
C TYR A 100 -16.97 -11.08 3.10
N ASP A 101 -17.09 -11.66 4.30
CA ASP A 101 -17.00 -10.94 5.57
C ASP A 101 -15.60 -10.36 5.81
N PHE A 102 -15.51 -9.46 6.80
CA PHE A 102 -14.25 -8.89 7.22
C PHE A 102 -13.30 -9.95 7.81
N ILE A 103 -12.04 -9.90 7.39
CA ILE A 103 -10.97 -10.79 7.84
C ILE A 103 -9.90 -10.04 8.64
N LYS A 104 -9.14 -10.78 9.45
CA LYS A 104 -8.08 -10.23 10.31
C LYS A 104 -6.74 -10.05 9.61
N GLY A 105 -6.55 -10.66 8.44
CA GLY A 105 -5.30 -10.51 7.72
C GLY A 105 -5.28 -11.13 6.33
N VAL A 106 -4.42 -10.58 5.49
CA VAL A 106 -4.15 -11.04 4.13
C VAL A 106 -2.66 -10.96 3.85
N ALA A 107 -2.15 -11.88 3.02
CA ALA A 107 -0.74 -11.97 2.69
C ALA A 107 -0.52 -12.04 1.18
N PHE A 108 0.49 -11.32 0.70
CA PHE A 108 0.89 -11.32 -0.71
C PHE A 108 2.30 -11.86 -0.85
N ALA A 109 2.46 -12.87 -1.70
CA ALA A 109 3.72 -13.56 -1.90
C ALA A 109 4.66 -12.80 -2.85
N PHE A 110 5.95 -12.85 -2.56
CA PHE A 110 7.03 -12.20 -3.32
C PHE A 110 8.13 -13.19 -3.69
N LYS A 111 8.69 -12.99 -4.87
CA LYS A 111 9.82 -13.76 -5.43
C LYS A 111 11.18 -13.25 -4.96
N SER A 112 11.21 -12.10 -4.28
CA SER A 112 12.42 -11.42 -3.82
C SER A 112 12.20 -10.78 -2.45
N LYS A 113 13.18 -10.98 -1.56
CA LYS A 113 13.23 -10.33 -0.24
C LYS A 113 13.30 -8.81 -0.38
N ASP A 114 14.18 -8.29 -1.24
CA ASP A 114 14.30 -6.85 -1.49
C ASP A 114 13.02 -6.26 -2.09
N GLY A 115 12.36 -7.03 -2.96
CA GLY A 115 11.05 -6.67 -3.51
C GLY A 115 10.00 -6.47 -2.42
N ALA A 116 9.91 -7.43 -1.48
CA ALA A 116 9.01 -7.38 -0.34
C ALA A 116 9.32 -6.18 0.59
N TYR A 117 10.58 -5.95 0.95
CA TYR A 117 10.94 -4.80 1.80
C TYR A 117 10.68 -3.46 1.11
N LYS A 118 10.96 -3.34 -0.19
CA LYS A 118 10.64 -2.14 -0.95
C LYS A 118 9.14 -1.89 -0.99
N PHE A 119 8.33 -2.95 -1.13
CA PHE A 119 6.87 -2.82 -1.06
C PHE A 119 6.44 -2.29 0.32
N ILE A 120 6.95 -2.87 1.41
CA ILE A 120 6.66 -2.44 2.78
C ILE A 120 7.05 -0.97 3.01
N ASP A 121 8.25 -0.55 2.58
CA ASP A 121 8.72 0.83 2.70
C ASP A 121 7.80 1.82 1.98
N LEU A 122 7.34 1.48 0.77
CA LEU A 122 6.39 2.30 0.03
C LEU A 122 5.03 2.41 0.74
N ILE A 123 4.54 1.33 1.36
CA ILE A 123 3.33 1.38 2.19
C ILE A 123 3.52 2.30 3.40
N TYR A 124 4.66 2.23 4.10
CA TYR A 124 4.92 3.12 5.24
C TYR A 124 5.01 4.60 4.80
N LYS A 125 5.64 4.88 3.67
CA LYS A 125 5.67 6.23 3.08
C LYS A 125 4.27 6.72 2.73
N LEU A 126 3.44 5.84 2.16
CA LEU A 126 2.05 6.16 1.83
C LEU A 126 1.25 6.50 3.10
N LYS A 127 1.35 5.66 4.14
CA LYS A 127 0.73 5.92 5.44
C LYS A 127 1.16 7.26 6.02
N LYS A 128 2.46 7.57 6.01
CA LYS A 128 2.98 8.84 6.54
C LYS A 128 2.40 10.07 5.84
N LEU A 129 2.16 9.99 4.53
CA LEU A 129 1.59 11.11 3.77
C LEU A 129 0.08 11.27 4.00
N LEU A 130 -0.65 10.16 4.17
CA LEU A 130 -2.11 10.18 4.23
C LEU A 130 -2.65 10.32 5.65
N LEU A 131 -1.96 9.76 6.64
CA LEU A 131 -2.48 9.61 8.01
C LEU A 131 -1.97 10.68 8.97
N ILE A 132 -1.40 11.78 8.44
CA ILE A 132 -0.79 12.92 9.15
C ILE A 132 -1.00 12.85 10.68
N GLU A 133 0.00 12.33 11.40
CA GLU A 133 0.14 12.51 12.85
C GLU A 133 0.91 13.81 13.14
#